data_AF-A0A2V5V0W7-F1
#
_entry.id   AF-A0A2V5V0W7-F1
#
_cell.length_a   1.000
_cell.length_b   1.000
_cell.length_c   1.000
_cell.angle_alpha   90.00
_cell.angle_beta   90.00
_cell.angle_gamma   90.00
#
_symmetry.space_group_name_H-M   'P 1'
#
loop_
_entity.id
_entity.type
_entity.pdbx_description
1 polymer ?
#
loop_
_entity_poly.entity_id
_entity_poly.type
_entity_poly.pdbx_seq_one_letter_code
_entity_poly.pdbx_strand_id
1 'polypeptide(L)'
;MIDQLVHLWIRGWRSAFEIILLSVAIYYGYLYFRGTRGAKVLTGLAIVFLTLTLISQLLNLVVIGWIVRSFSVFLAVALVVIFQPELRRGLAALGGHPIFSLTSEKRETVHDLAEAVTQLANKQFGALIAIERDTSIRVYEETGVTIDGEFSVELTLAIFHPKSALHDGGVIIRNSRIAAAACIFPVSQRET
;
A
#
# COMPACT_ATOMS: atom_id res chain seq x y z
N MET A 1 12.30 37.12 37.56
CA MET A 1 11.49 37.61 36.41
C MET A 1 12.01 37.07 35.08
N ILE A 2 13.33 37.02 34.87
CA ILE A 2 13.97 36.47 33.66
C ILE A 2 13.76 34.94 33.53
N ASP A 3 13.83 34.18 34.62
CA ASP A 3 13.64 32.71 34.59
C ASP A 3 12.22 32.26 34.22
N GLN A 4 11.20 33.08 34.51
CA GLN A 4 9.82 32.78 34.10
C GLN A 4 9.59 33.02 32.60
N LEU A 5 10.25 34.03 32.03
CA LEU A 5 10.23 34.29 30.58
C LEU A 5 10.96 33.18 29.81
N VAL A 6 12.09 32.69 30.32
CA VAL A 6 12.85 31.58 29.73
C VAL A 6 12.04 30.28 29.79
N HIS A 7 11.36 29.98 30.90
CA HIS A 7 10.48 28.82 31.01
C HIS A 7 9.27 28.87 30.07
N LEU A 8 8.64 30.04 29.90
CA LEU A 8 7.55 30.23 28.94
C LEU A 8 8.02 30.07 27.49
N TRP A 9 9.21 30.57 27.16
CA TRP A 9 9.80 30.45 25.83
C TRP A 9 10.17 29.00 25.47
N ILE A 10 10.81 28.28 26.40
CA ILE A 10 11.17 26.86 26.23
C ILE A 10 9.91 25.99 26.12
N ARG A 11 8.86 26.30 26.91
CA ARG A 11 7.59 25.59 26.86
C ARG A 11 6.82 25.87 25.57
N GLY A 12 6.84 27.12 25.07
CA GLY A 12 6.23 27.49 23.80
C GLY A 12 6.88 26.81 22.59
N TRP A 13 8.22 26.77 22.54
CA TRP A 13 8.94 26.06 21.48
C TRP A 13 8.67 24.55 21.51
N ARG A 14 8.62 23.96 22.71
CA ARG A 14 8.28 22.55 22.88
C ARG A 14 6.86 22.25 22.43
N SER A 15 5.87 23.07 22.81
CA SER A 15 4.50 22.92 22.36
C SER A 15 4.36 23.08 20.85
N ALA A 16 5.04 24.06 20.25
CA ALA A 16 5.03 24.25 18.80
C ALA A 16 5.64 23.04 18.06
N PHE A 17 6.76 22.52 18.56
CA PHE A 17 7.38 21.30 18.02
C PHE A 17 6.48 20.08 18.19
N GLU A 18 5.86 19.90 19.36
CA GLU A 18 4.89 18.81 19.61
C GLU A 18 3.68 18.90 18.67
N ILE A 19 3.12 20.09 18.46
CA ILE A 19 1.99 20.32 17.54
C ILE A 19 2.40 20.04 16.09
N ILE A 20 3.58 20.49 15.66
CA ILE A 20 4.09 20.23 14.31
C ILE A 20 4.31 18.74 14.11
N LEU A 21 4.98 18.06 15.05
CA LEU A 21 5.25 16.63 15.00
C LEU A 21 3.95 15.83 14.93
N LEU A 22 2.98 16.13 15.81
CA LEU A 22 1.66 15.49 15.81
C LEU A 22 0.89 15.77 14.52
N SER A 23 0.90 17.01 14.04
CA SER A 23 0.18 17.40 12.82
C SER A 23 0.74 16.67 11.59
N VAL A 24 2.07 16.58 11.49
CA VAL A 24 2.74 15.82 10.43
C VAL A 24 2.41 14.33 10.54
N ALA A 25 2.49 13.74 11.73
CA ALA A 25 2.16 12.34 11.95
C ALA A 25 0.69 12.02 11.60
N ILE A 26 -0.24 12.87 12.03
CA ILE A 26 -1.67 12.74 11.72
C ILE A 26 -1.92 12.93 10.22
N TYR A 27 -1.29 13.91 9.58
CA TYR A 27 -1.46 14.19 8.15
C TYR A 27 -0.99 13.02 7.29
N TYR A 28 0.22 12.51 7.54
CA TYR A 28 0.74 11.34 6.82
C TYR A 28 -0.04 10.07 7.17
N GLY A 29 -0.47 9.91 8.43
CA GLY A 29 -1.37 8.83 8.82
C GLY A 29 -2.68 8.88 8.03
N TYR A 30 -3.33 10.04 7.95
CA TYR A 30 -4.53 10.24 7.16
C TYR A 30 -4.30 9.90 5.68
N LEU A 31 -3.23 10.41 5.07
CA LEU A 31 -2.89 10.10 3.67
C LEU A 31 -2.66 8.61 3.44
N TYR A 32 -2.00 7.92 4.38
CA TYR A 32 -1.74 6.48 4.31
C TYR A 32 -3.02 5.65 4.38
N PHE A 33 -3.94 6.03 5.27
CA PHE A 33 -5.23 5.35 5.40
C PHE A 33 -6.21 5.72 4.28
N ARG A 34 -6.12 6.93 3.71
CA ARG A 34 -7.01 7.44 2.67
C ARG A 34 -6.97 6.55 1.42
N GLY A 35 -8.05 5.81 1.20
CA GLY A 35 -8.21 4.90 0.05
C GLY A 35 -8.28 3.42 0.45
N THR A 36 -7.95 3.08 1.70
CA THR A 36 -8.15 1.72 2.23
C THR A 36 -9.62 1.46 2.57
N ARG A 37 -10.07 0.20 2.43
CA ARG A 37 -11.39 -0.21 2.93
C ARG A 37 -11.50 -0.01 4.45
N GLY A 38 -10.41 -0.26 5.18
CA GLY A 38 -10.31 -0.01 6.63
C GLY A 38 -10.61 1.42 7.02
N ALA A 39 -10.12 2.43 6.28
CA ALA A 39 -10.37 3.83 6.60
C ALA A 39 -11.86 4.20 6.62
N LYS A 40 -12.67 3.67 5.70
CA LYS A 40 -14.13 3.91 5.72
C LYS A 40 -14.78 3.33 6.97
N VAL A 41 -14.35 2.14 7.39
CA VAL A 41 -14.85 1.47 8.61
C VAL A 41 -14.45 2.27 9.85
N LEU A 42 -13.20 2.72 9.96
CA LEU A 42 -12.73 3.53 11.09
C LEU A 42 -13.46 4.87 11.19
N THR A 43 -13.60 5.58 10.07
CA THR A 43 -14.33 6.86 10.06
C THR A 43 -15.78 6.67 10.48
N GLY A 44 -16.46 5.63 9.96
CA GLY A 44 -17.83 5.30 10.36
C GLY A 44 -17.94 4.95 11.84
N LEU A 45 -17.06 4.08 12.34
CA LEU A 45 -17.04 3.65 13.73
C LEU A 45 -16.73 4.82 14.69
N ALA A 46 -15.76 5.66 14.34
CA ALA A 46 -15.39 6.83 15.11
C ALA A 46 -16.54 7.85 15.18
N ILE A 47 -17.25 8.10 14.07
CA ILE A 47 -18.43 8.98 14.04
C ILE A 47 -19.54 8.42 14.93
N VAL A 48 -19.86 7.13 14.81
CA VAL A 48 -20.91 6.50 15.62
C VAL A 48 -20.53 6.54 17.11
N PHE A 49 -19.30 6.21 17.46
CA PHE A 49 -18.84 6.22 18.84
C PHE A 49 -18.81 7.63 19.44
N LEU A 50 -18.34 8.62 18.67
CA LEU A 50 -18.30 10.02 19.09
C LEU A 50 -19.71 10.58 19.29
N THR A 51 -20.63 10.31 18.37
CA THR A 51 -22.02 10.79 18.46
C THR A 51 -22.74 10.15 19.64
N LEU A 52 -22.61 8.83 19.86
CA LEU A 52 -23.18 8.16 21.04
C LEU A 52 -22.62 8.73 22.34
N THR A 53 -21.32 9.01 22.39
CA THR A 53 -20.68 9.59 23.58
C THR A 53 -21.18 11.02 23.84
N LEU A 54 -21.25 11.86 22.80
CA LEU A 54 -21.77 13.23 22.90
C LEU A 54 -23.23 13.26 23.36
N ILE A 55 -24.10 12.44 22.75
CA ILE A 55 -25.51 12.36 23.11
C ILE A 55 -25.67 11.87 24.55
N SER A 56 -24.90 10.85 24.94
CA SER A 56 -24.93 10.32 26.31
C SER A 56 -24.55 11.36 27.35
N GLN A 57 -23.56 12.22 27.06
CA GLN A 57 -23.14 13.29 27.97
C GLN A 57 -24.15 14.45 27.97
N LEU A 58 -24.65 14.85 26.82
CA LEU A 58 -25.60 15.96 26.70
C LEU A 58 -26.93 15.67 27.40
N LEU A 59 -27.40 14.42 27.32
CA LEU A 59 -28.66 13.96 27.93
C LEU A 59 -28.48 13.33 29.32
N ASN A 60 -27.27 13.31 29.89
CA ASN A 60 -26.95 12.66 31.17
C ASN A 60 -27.40 11.19 31.28
N LEU A 61 -27.26 10.42 30.19
CA LEU A 61 -27.69 9.02 30.13
C LEU A 61 -26.66 8.12 30.84
N VAL A 62 -26.83 7.91 32.15
CA VAL A 62 -25.88 7.16 32.99
C VAL A 62 -25.67 5.71 32.50
N VAL A 63 -26.76 5.01 32.15
CA VAL A 63 -26.68 3.60 31.71
C VAL A 63 -26.01 3.48 30.35
N ILE A 64 -26.38 4.33 29.38
CA ILE A 64 -25.77 4.30 28.04
C ILE A 64 -24.29 4.69 28.13
N GLY A 65 -23.93 5.70 28.92
CA GLY A 65 -22.55 6.09 29.13
C GLY A 65 -21.71 4.97 29.73
N TRP A 66 -22.29 4.21 30.68
CA TRP A 66 -21.64 3.02 31.24
C TRP A 66 -21.44 1.91 30.19
N ILE A 67 -22.44 1.63 29.35
CA ILE A 67 -22.34 0.64 28.26
C ILE A 67 -21.25 1.06 27.26
N VAL A 68 -21.29 2.31 26.79
CA VAL A 68 -20.30 2.84 25.82
C VAL A 68 -18.89 2.72 26.38
N ARG A 69 -18.66 3.10 27.64
CA ARG A 69 -17.35 3.01 28.29
C ARG A 69 -16.87 1.58 28.45
N SER A 70 -17.76 0.66 28.83
CA SER A 70 -17.43 -0.76 28.97
C SER A 70 -17.12 -1.40 27.62
N PHE A 71 -17.90 -1.06 26.59
CA PHE A 71 -17.70 -1.56 25.23
C PHE A 71 -16.46 -0.99 24.54
N SER A 72 -15.99 0.20 24.96
CA SER A 72 -14.81 0.88 24.40
C SER A 72 -13.55 0.00 24.41
N VAL A 73 -13.35 -0.79 25.46
CA VAL A 73 -12.19 -1.67 25.60
C VAL A 73 -12.22 -2.78 24.54
N PHE A 74 -13.39 -3.43 24.37
CA PHE A 74 -13.59 -4.44 23.34
C PHE A 74 -13.46 -3.85 21.94
N LEU A 75 -13.99 -2.64 21.74
CA LEU A 75 -13.90 -1.92 20.48
C LEU A 75 -12.46 -1.63 20.08
N ALA A 76 -11.61 -1.22 21.04
CA ALA A 76 -10.20 -0.96 20.79
C ALA A 76 -9.45 -2.23 20.35
N VAL A 77 -9.71 -3.36 21.02
CA VAL A 77 -9.11 -4.65 20.64
C VAL A 77 -9.60 -5.10 19.26
N ALA A 78 -10.91 -5.02 19.00
CA ALA A 78 -11.49 -5.38 17.72
C ALA A 78 -10.92 -4.51 16.58
N LEU A 79 -10.74 -3.20 16.82
CA LEU A 79 -10.09 -2.30 15.87
C LEU A 79 -8.68 -2.77 15.53
N VAL A 80 -7.83 -3.09 16.51
CA VAL A 80 -6.47 -3.59 16.25
C VAL A 80 -6.49 -4.86 15.39
N VAL A 81 -7.39 -5.79 15.68
CA VAL A 81 -7.53 -7.05 14.91
C VAL A 81 -8.00 -6.77 13.48
N ILE A 82 -9.02 -5.93 13.30
CA ILE A 82 -9.55 -5.56 11.98
C ILE A 82 -8.48 -4.82 11.15
N PHE A 83 -7.68 -3.97 11.81
CA PHE A 83 -6.61 -3.19 11.19
C PHE A 83 -5.26 -3.92 11.09
N GLN A 84 -5.18 -5.17 11.54
CA GLN A 84 -3.95 -5.96 11.45
C GLN A 84 -3.37 -5.99 10.02
N PRO A 85 -4.17 -6.15 8.93
CA PRO A 85 -3.64 -6.15 7.58
C PRO A 85 -3.02 -4.81 7.17
N GLU A 86 -3.64 -3.69 7.54
CA GLU A 86 -3.15 -2.34 7.24
C GLU A 86 -1.88 -2.03 8.03
N LEU A 87 -1.83 -2.36 9.32
CA LEU A 87 -0.63 -2.19 10.16
C LEU A 87 0.54 -2.99 9.60
N ARG A 88 0.29 -4.24 9.18
CA ARG A 88 1.30 -5.10 8.53
C ARG A 88 1.81 -4.47 7.24
N ARG A 89 0.93 -3.96 6.39
CA ARG A 89 1.31 -3.28 5.13
C ARG A 89 2.11 -2.00 5.39
N GLY A 90 1.76 -1.23 6.41
CA GLY A 90 2.48 0.00 6.79
C GLY A 90 3.91 -0.29 7.21
N LEU A 91 4.08 -1.26 8.10
CA LEU A 91 5.39 -1.70 8.55
C LEU A 91 6.22 -2.30 7.41
N ALA A 92 5.59 -3.09 6.54
CA ALA A 92 6.25 -3.65 5.36
C ALA A 92 6.70 -2.56 4.38
N ALA A 93 5.90 -1.52 4.15
CA ALA A 93 6.27 -0.39 3.30
C ALA A 93 7.43 0.41 3.89
N LEU A 94 7.41 0.66 5.21
CA LEU A 94 8.51 1.34 5.91
C LEU A 94 9.83 0.54 5.85
N GLY A 95 9.76 -0.80 5.90
CA GLY A 95 10.93 -1.67 5.78
C GLY A 95 11.34 -2.00 4.34
N GLY A 96 10.47 -1.74 3.37
CA GLY A 96 10.63 -2.16 1.98
C GLY A 96 11.18 -1.11 1.02
N HIS A 97 11.43 0.14 1.47
CA HIS A 97 12.02 1.15 0.61
C HIS A 97 13.48 0.80 0.29
N PRO A 98 13.82 0.45 -0.97
CA PRO A 98 15.20 0.43 -1.40
C PRO A 98 15.59 1.90 -1.57
N ILE A 99 16.10 2.50 -0.49
CA ILE A 99 16.63 3.89 -0.47
C ILE A 99 17.79 4.05 -1.48
N PHE A 100 18.22 2.97 -2.15
CA PHE A 100 19.35 2.93 -3.06
C PHE A 100 19.09 2.07 -4.33
N SER A 101 17.98 2.26 -5.06
CA SER A 101 17.86 1.67 -6.40
C SER A 101 18.35 2.65 -7.46
N LEU A 102 19.49 2.36 -8.06
CA LEU A 102 20.14 3.08 -9.15
C LEU A 102 19.15 3.54 -10.23
N THR A 103 18.99 4.85 -10.36
CA THR A 103 18.05 5.51 -11.29
C THR A 103 18.42 5.29 -12.77
N SER A 104 19.64 4.82 -13.06
CA SER A 104 20.15 4.64 -14.42
C SER A 104 19.61 3.36 -15.08
N GLU A 105 19.67 2.21 -14.42
CA GLU A 105 19.16 0.92 -14.95
C GLU A 105 17.64 0.99 -15.24
N LYS A 106 16.88 1.71 -14.41
CA LYS A 106 15.43 1.87 -14.61
C LYS A 106 15.06 2.59 -15.90
N ARG A 107 15.91 3.48 -16.44
CA ARG A 107 15.61 4.19 -17.69
C ARG A 107 15.80 3.31 -18.91
N GLU A 108 16.83 2.49 -18.92
CA GLU A 108 17.15 1.57 -20.01
C GLU A 108 16.05 0.51 -20.16
N THR A 109 15.64 -0.12 -19.05
CA THR A 109 14.57 -1.13 -19.06
C THR A 109 13.21 -0.58 -19.51
N VAL A 110 12.90 0.69 -19.25
CA VAL A 110 11.64 1.29 -19.73
C VAL A 110 11.67 1.48 -21.25
N HIS A 111 12.82 1.85 -21.81
CA HIS A 111 13.00 1.96 -23.25
C HIS A 111 12.84 0.61 -23.92
N ASP A 112 13.55 -0.41 -23.42
CA ASP A 112 13.51 -1.77 -23.95
C ASP A 112 12.10 -2.38 -23.82
N LEU A 113 11.39 -2.11 -22.71
CA LEU A 113 10.01 -2.55 -22.53
C LEU A 113 9.07 -1.91 -23.56
N ALA A 114 9.20 -0.60 -23.81
CA ALA A 114 8.41 0.09 -24.80
C ALA A 114 8.67 -0.45 -26.22
N GLU A 115 9.94 -0.76 -26.52
CA GLU A 115 10.31 -1.40 -27.78
C GLU A 115 9.69 -2.79 -27.91
N ALA A 116 9.83 -3.64 -26.88
CA ALA A 116 9.27 -4.99 -26.87
C ALA A 116 7.75 -4.99 -27.08
N VAL A 117 7.03 -4.12 -26.37
CA VAL A 117 5.56 -3.99 -26.52
C VAL A 117 5.20 -3.50 -27.92
N THR A 118 5.96 -2.56 -28.49
CA THR A 118 5.74 -2.06 -29.85
C THR A 118 5.93 -3.18 -30.89
N GLN A 119 6.98 -3.99 -30.75
CA GLN A 119 7.22 -5.12 -31.64
C GLN A 119 6.15 -6.21 -31.51
N LEU A 120 5.67 -6.51 -30.29
CA LEU A 120 4.57 -7.44 -30.03
C LEU A 120 3.26 -6.94 -30.67
N ALA A 121 2.95 -5.65 -30.50
CA ALA A 121 1.78 -5.03 -31.10
C ALA A 121 1.82 -5.08 -32.63
N ASN A 122 2.97 -4.77 -33.25
CA ASN A 122 3.16 -4.86 -34.71
C ASN A 122 2.95 -6.29 -35.25
N LYS A 123 3.26 -7.31 -34.45
CA LYS A 123 3.03 -8.73 -34.78
C LYS A 123 1.65 -9.24 -34.37
N GLN A 124 0.83 -8.42 -33.71
CA GLN A 124 -0.45 -8.79 -33.11
C GLN A 124 -0.33 -9.95 -32.10
N PHE A 125 0.77 -9.99 -31.35
CA PHE A 125 0.98 -10.99 -30.30
C PHE A 125 0.43 -10.45 -28.98
N GLY A 126 -0.47 -11.22 -28.35
CA GLY A 126 -1.02 -10.90 -27.04
C GLY A 126 0.07 -10.97 -25.97
N ALA A 127 0.11 -9.99 -25.08
CA ALA A 127 1.09 -9.94 -24.01
C ALA A 127 0.46 -9.43 -22.71
N LEU A 128 0.79 -10.10 -21.61
CA LEU A 128 0.39 -9.69 -20.26
C LEU A 128 1.65 -9.54 -19.42
N ILE A 129 2.01 -8.31 -19.09
CA ILE A 129 3.25 -7.99 -18.37
C ILE A 129 2.89 -7.30 -17.06
N ALA A 130 3.25 -7.90 -15.93
CA ALA A 130 3.11 -7.34 -14.60
C ALA A 130 4.47 -6.82 -14.10
N ILE A 131 4.50 -5.56 -13.68
CA ILE A 131 5.72 -4.92 -13.14
C ILE A 131 5.60 -4.85 -11.62
N GLU A 132 6.48 -5.54 -10.90
CA GLU A 132 6.54 -5.49 -9.44
C GLU A 132 6.96 -4.08 -8.98
N ARG A 133 6.18 -3.51 -8.05
CA ARG A 133 6.48 -2.22 -7.40
C ARG A 133 6.65 -2.47 -5.90
N ASP A 134 6.03 -1.66 -5.05
CA ASP A 134 6.17 -1.75 -3.59
C ASP A 134 5.44 -2.97 -3.01
N THR A 135 4.37 -3.43 -3.66
CA THR A 135 3.66 -4.64 -3.26
C THR A 135 4.24 -5.83 -4.00
N SER A 136 4.78 -6.78 -3.24
CA SER A 136 5.33 -8.00 -3.83
C SER A 136 4.25 -8.89 -4.43
N ILE A 137 4.54 -9.42 -5.61
CA ILE A 137 3.65 -10.30 -6.39
C ILE A 137 4.16 -11.74 -6.46
N ARG A 138 5.05 -12.14 -5.54
CA ARG A 138 5.64 -13.49 -5.44
C ARG A 138 4.62 -14.63 -5.43
N VAL A 139 3.44 -14.42 -4.86
CA VAL A 139 2.38 -15.44 -4.85
C VAL A 139 1.95 -15.83 -6.26
N TYR A 140 2.03 -14.92 -7.23
CA TYR A 140 1.73 -15.22 -8.63
C TYR A 140 2.95 -15.77 -9.38
N GLU A 141 4.17 -15.42 -8.95
CA GLU A 141 5.42 -15.99 -9.45
C GLU A 141 5.47 -17.51 -9.28
N GLU A 142 5.01 -18.01 -8.14
CA GLU A 142 4.94 -19.44 -7.81
C GLU A 142 3.98 -20.24 -8.71
N THR A 143 3.07 -19.56 -9.43
CA THR A 143 2.12 -20.23 -10.35
C THR A 143 2.70 -20.47 -11.74
N GLY A 144 3.78 -19.77 -12.09
CA GLY A 144 4.40 -19.81 -13.41
C GLY A 144 5.72 -20.60 -13.42
N VAL A 145 6.51 -20.36 -14.46
CA VAL A 145 7.86 -20.90 -14.61
C VAL A 145 8.86 -19.81 -14.26
N THR A 146 9.69 -20.06 -13.23
CA THR A 146 10.79 -19.17 -12.85
C THR A 146 11.82 -19.10 -13.97
N ILE A 147 12.19 -17.88 -14.38
CA ILE A 147 13.22 -17.63 -15.39
C ILE A 147 14.45 -17.01 -14.72
N ASP A 148 14.23 -16.01 -13.85
CA ASP A 148 15.28 -15.17 -13.25
C ASP A 148 16.34 -14.70 -14.26
N GLY A 149 15.87 -14.21 -15.41
CA GLY A 149 16.71 -13.73 -16.50
C GLY A 149 16.78 -12.20 -16.55
N GLU A 150 17.86 -11.65 -17.12
CA GLU A 150 17.88 -10.22 -17.46
C GLU A 150 16.79 -9.90 -18.47
N PHE A 151 16.15 -8.73 -18.31
CA PHE A 151 15.17 -8.28 -19.27
C PHE A 151 15.85 -7.97 -20.62
N SER A 152 15.34 -8.53 -21.71
CA SER A 152 15.67 -8.11 -23.06
C SER A 152 14.45 -8.13 -23.97
N VAL A 153 14.52 -7.36 -25.05
CA VAL A 153 13.48 -7.31 -26.08
C VAL A 153 13.27 -8.70 -26.69
N GLU A 154 14.35 -9.38 -27.02
CA GLU A 154 14.35 -10.70 -27.66
C GLU A 154 13.75 -11.77 -26.75
N LEU A 155 14.10 -11.76 -25.46
CA LEU A 155 13.55 -12.72 -24.50
C LEU A 155 12.04 -12.52 -24.33
N THR A 156 11.60 -11.26 -24.24
CA THR A 156 10.18 -10.93 -24.14
C THR A 156 9.40 -11.38 -25.39
N LEU A 157 9.95 -11.14 -26.58
CA LEU A 157 9.38 -11.61 -27.85
C LEU A 157 9.31 -13.14 -27.93
N ALA A 158 10.33 -13.84 -27.45
CA ALA A 158 10.37 -15.30 -27.44
C ALA A 158 9.34 -15.91 -26.48
N ILE A 159 9.14 -15.28 -25.31
CA ILE A 159 8.13 -15.71 -24.34
C ILE A 159 6.73 -15.58 -24.94
N PHE A 160 6.39 -14.42 -25.50
CA PHE A 160 5.06 -14.16 -26.07
C PHE A 160 4.88 -14.64 -27.52
N HIS A 161 5.86 -15.36 -28.07
CA HIS A 161 5.69 -15.95 -29.40
C HIS A 161 4.53 -16.95 -29.38
N PRO A 162 3.57 -16.88 -30.32
CA PRO A 162 2.47 -17.85 -30.40
C PRO A 162 3.03 -19.27 -30.46
N LYS A 163 2.46 -20.19 -29.67
CA LYS A 163 2.89 -21.60 -29.55
C LYS A 163 4.17 -21.84 -28.73
N SER A 164 4.77 -20.81 -28.11
CA SER A 164 5.80 -21.02 -27.09
C SER A 164 5.19 -21.68 -25.85
N ALA A 165 5.93 -22.50 -25.11
CA ALA A 165 5.39 -23.09 -23.86
C ALA A 165 5.07 -22.01 -22.80
N LEU A 166 5.69 -20.83 -22.90
CA LEU A 166 5.60 -19.76 -21.90
C LEU A 166 4.62 -18.63 -22.26
N HIS A 167 4.00 -18.70 -23.45
CA HIS A 167 3.15 -17.60 -23.94
C HIS A 167 1.79 -17.50 -23.25
N ASP A 168 1.33 -18.57 -22.60
CA ASP A 168 0.02 -18.62 -21.95
C ASP A 168 0.14 -18.14 -20.50
N GLY A 169 -0.60 -17.09 -20.15
CA GLY A 169 -0.46 -16.35 -18.89
C GLY A 169 0.31 -15.04 -19.07
N GLY A 170 0.95 -14.57 -17.99
CA GLY A 170 1.74 -13.34 -18.06
C GLY A 170 3.12 -13.44 -17.44
N VAL A 171 3.88 -12.38 -17.63
CA VAL A 171 5.28 -12.25 -17.22
C VAL A 171 5.39 -11.29 -16.05
N ILE A 172 6.22 -11.63 -15.06
CA ILE A 172 6.54 -10.77 -13.93
C ILE A 172 7.93 -10.16 -14.11
N ILE A 173 8.00 -8.83 -14.13
CA ILE A 173 9.25 -8.07 -14.18
C ILE A 173 9.54 -7.48 -12.79
N ARG A 174 10.73 -7.74 -12.25
CA ARG A 174 11.22 -7.21 -10.97
C ARG A 174 12.66 -6.74 -11.14
N ASN A 175 12.94 -5.49 -10.79
CA ASN A 175 14.30 -4.92 -10.82
C ASN A 175 15.03 -5.18 -12.15
N SER A 176 14.40 -4.86 -13.28
CA SER A 176 14.97 -5.05 -14.62
C SER A 176 15.27 -6.51 -15.01
N ARG A 177 14.65 -7.47 -14.31
CA ARG A 177 14.74 -8.90 -14.60
C ARG A 177 13.36 -9.49 -14.81
N ILE A 178 13.29 -10.51 -15.65
CA ILE A 178 12.12 -11.37 -15.79
C ILE A 178 12.18 -12.43 -14.69
N ALA A 179 11.35 -12.28 -13.65
CA ALA A 179 11.30 -13.20 -12.52
C ALA A 179 10.68 -14.54 -12.95
N ALA A 180 9.51 -14.49 -13.58
CA ALA A 180 8.79 -15.67 -14.06
C ALA A 180 7.93 -15.34 -15.29
N ALA A 181 7.60 -16.37 -16.07
CA ALA A 181 6.64 -16.33 -17.17
C ALA A 181 5.52 -17.37 -16.96
N ALA A 182 4.50 -17.34 -17.81
CA ALA A 182 3.31 -18.18 -17.68
C ALA A 182 2.61 -18.08 -16.31
N CYS A 183 2.70 -16.91 -15.66
CA CYS A 183 2.08 -16.65 -14.36
C CYS A 183 0.56 -16.45 -14.51
N ILE A 184 -0.20 -16.96 -13.55
CA ILE A 184 -1.66 -16.85 -13.51
C ILE A 184 -2.04 -15.67 -12.62
N PHE A 185 -2.81 -14.74 -13.18
CA PHE A 185 -3.30 -13.55 -12.47
C PHE A 185 -4.79 -13.65 -12.15
N PRO A 186 -5.25 -13.04 -11.04
CA PRO A 186 -6.67 -13.05 -10.68
C PRO A 186 -7.48 -12.22 -11.69
N VAL A 187 -8.63 -12.77 -12.11
CA VAL A 187 -9.55 -12.09 -13.02
C VAL A 187 -10.41 -11.08 -12.24
N SER A 188 -10.64 -9.90 -12.83
CA SER A 188 -11.51 -8.89 -12.25
C SER A 188 -12.95 -9.38 -12.15
N GLN A 189 -13.57 -9.30 -10.96
CA GLN A 189 -14.98 -9.63 -10.73
C GLN A 189 -15.92 -8.42 -10.91
N ARG A 190 -15.53 -7.46 -11.74
CA ARG A 190 -16.32 -6.24 -11.94
C ARG A 190 -17.44 -6.57 -12.92
N GLU A 191 -18.66 -6.66 -12.42
CA GLU A 191 -19.87 -6.79 -13.26
C GLU A 191 -19.94 -5.58 -14.20
N THR A 192 -19.98 -5.85 -15.50
CA THR A 192 -20.13 -4.88 -16.59
C THR A 192 -21.57 -4.42 -16.73
#